data_AF-K2S444-F1
#
_entry.id   AF-K2S444-F1
#
_cell.length_a   1.000
_cell.length_b   1.000
_cell.length_c   1.000
_cell.angle_alpha   90.00
_cell.angle_beta   90.00
_cell.angle_gamma   90.00
#
_symmetry.space_group_name_H-M   'P 1'
#
loop_
_entity.id
_entity.type
_entity.pdbx_description
1 polymer ?
#
loop_
_entity_poly.entity_id
_entity_poly.type
_entity_poly.pdbx_seq_one_letter_code
_entity_poly.pdbx_strand_id
1 'polypeptide(L)'
;MQLTHNLPVACILLAVPRIVTAGDLVVPDPPALSYLYTAFVDCEPNIYETQGPRGIRTAIPIVGGNFTGPRLNGKILNLGADWGTTDVQTGIFSADTRYQLQTDDGANIFIQTSGPSQPNGNLHLRLIFETGDKKYYWLNNIIALGILSFAEAKADGSFTLRIDTWNMASDYSSTTFTNDTTYRKRWT
;
A
#
# COMPACT_ATOMS: atom_id res chain seq x y z
N MET A 1 -4.78 57.94 56.11
CA MET A 1 -4.53 58.35 54.71
C MET A 1 -4.64 57.10 53.85
N GLN A 2 -5.76 56.96 53.12
CA GLN A 2 -6.07 55.80 52.29
C GLN A 2 -5.10 55.72 51.10
N LEU A 3 -4.57 54.54 50.80
CA LEU A 3 -3.95 54.25 49.51
C LEU A 3 -4.76 53.15 48.85
N THR A 4 -5.39 53.52 47.74
CA THR A 4 -6.28 52.71 46.92
C THR A 4 -5.50 51.72 46.05
N HIS A 5 -6.00 50.49 46.00
CA HIS A 5 -5.58 49.46 45.05
C HIS A 5 -5.97 49.85 43.62
N ASN A 6 -5.09 49.58 42.65
CA ASN A 6 -5.46 49.41 41.24
C ASN A 6 -4.65 48.25 40.66
N LEU A 7 -5.31 47.10 40.49
CA LEU A 7 -4.80 45.99 39.67
C LEU A 7 -5.19 46.27 38.21
N PRO A 8 -4.33 45.98 37.22
CA PRO A 8 -4.69 46.14 35.81
C PRO A 8 -5.63 45.01 35.38
N VAL A 9 -6.78 45.39 34.82
CA VAL A 9 -7.68 44.47 34.12
C VAL A 9 -7.00 44.05 32.82
N ALA A 10 -6.47 42.82 32.77
CA ALA A 10 -6.01 42.23 31.52
C ALA A 10 -7.24 41.86 30.67
N CYS A 11 -7.49 42.65 29.63
CA CYS A 11 -8.46 42.30 28.58
C CYS A 11 -7.99 41.02 27.86
N ILE A 12 -8.60 39.88 28.20
CA ILE A 12 -8.50 38.66 27.39
C ILE A 12 -9.34 38.91 26.13
N LEU A 13 -8.68 39.21 25.02
CA LEU A 13 -9.28 39.18 23.69
C LEU A 13 -9.68 37.72 23.38
N LEU A 14 -10.95 37.40 23.58
CA LEU A 14 -11.54 36.18 23.06
C LEU A 14 -11.52 36.26 21.53
N ALA A 15 -10.60 35.52 20.89
CA ALA A 15 -10.60 35.37 19.45
C ALA A 15 -11.90 34.65 19.04
N VAL A 16 -12.81 35.37 18.40
CA VAL A 16 -14.00 34.77 17.80
C VAL A 16 -13.52 33.84 16.67
N PRO A 17 -13.92 32.56 16.64
CA PRO A 17 -13.51 31.68 15.56
C PRO A 17 -14.03 32.25 14.24
N ARG A 18 -13.11 32.54 13.32
CA ARG A 18 -13.45 32.93 11.95
C ARG A 18 -14.20 31.76 11.31
N ILE A 19 -15.43 32.00 10.87
CA ILE A 19 -16.14 31.08 9.99
C ILE A 19 -15.42 31.13 8.65
N VAL A 20 -14.68 30.06 8.32
CA VAL A 20 -14.09 29.88 6.99
C VAL A 20 -15.25 29.70 6.01
N THR A 21 -15.39 30.61 5.06
CA THR A 21 -16.43 30.49 4.02
C THR A 21 -15.90 29.61 2.89
N ALA A 22 -16.78 29.02 2.07
CA ALA A 22 -16.38 28.17 0.94
C ALA A 22 -15.46 28.89 -0.08
N GLY A 23 -15.46 30.23 -0.09
CA GLY A 23 -14.56 31.05 -0.92
C GLY A 23 -13.13 31.17 -0.39
N ASP A 24 -12.86 30.72 0.84
CA ASP A 24 -11.54 30.77 1.49
C ASP A 24 -10.78 29.44 1.37
N LEU A 25 -11.32 28.46 0.64
CA LEU A 25 -10.69 27.16 0.46
C LEU A 25 -9.47 27.28 -0.47
N VAL A 26 -8.28 27.27 0.12
CA VAL A 26 -7.04 27.05 -0.62
C VAL A 26 -6.93 25.54 -0.88
N VAL A 27 -7.11 25.14 -2.14
CA VAL A 27 -6.89 23.76 -2.56
C VAL A 27 -5.40 23.45 -2.44
N PRO A 28 -4.99 22.45 -1.63
CA PRO A 28 -3.58 22.08 -1.52
C PRO A 28 -3.10 21.39 -2.80
N ASP A 29 -1.80 21.51 -3.07
CA ASP A 29 -1.17 20.71 -4.11
C ASP A 29 -1.30 19.21 -3.80
N PRO A 30 -1.47 18.36 -4.81
CA PRO A 30 -1.52 16.92 -4.59
C PRO A 30 -0.18 16.44 -4.02
N PRO A 31 -0.19 15.41 -3.16
CA PRO A 31 1.04 14.82 -2.69
C PRO A 31 1.85 14.24 -3.85
N ALA A 32 3.17 14.41 -3.79
CA ALA A 32 4.08 13.81 -4.75
C ALA A 32 4.26 12.30 -4.48
N LEU A 33 4.49 11.54 -5.55
CA LEU A 33 4.77 10.10 -5.50
C LEU A 33 6.20 9.81 -5.90
N SER A 34 6.81 8.81 -5.26
CA SER A 34 8.12 8.25 -5.62
C SER A 34 7.95 6.85 -6.17
N TYR A 35 8.60 6.57 -7.30
CA TYR A 35 8.61 5.23 -7.89
C TYR A 35 9.34 4.25 -6.97
N LEU A 36 8.69 3.12 -6.70
CA LEU A 36 9.17 2.09 -5.79
C LEU A 36 9.77 0.90 -6.56
N TYR A 37 8.94 0.23 -7.37
CA TYR A 37 9.34 -0.86 -8.26
C TYR A 37 8.25 -1.14 -9.31
N THR A 38 8.61 -1.92 -10.32
CA THR A 38 7.69 -2.63 -11.21
C THR A 38 7.80 -4.11 -10.93
N ALA A 39 6.67 -4.80 -10.79
CA ALA A 39 6.59 -6.24 -10.65
C ALA A 39 5.91 -6.88 -11.85
N PHE A 40 6.40 -8.05 -12.25
CA PHE A 40 5.72 -8.99 -13.13
C PHE A 40 5.32 -10.19 -12.29
N VAL A 41 4.01 -10.39 -12.10
CA VAL A 41 3.44 -11.41 -11.21
C VAL A 41 2.90 -12.54 -12.07
N ASP A 42 3.41 -13.76 -11.86
CA ASP A 42 2.94 -14.95 -12.57
C ASP A 42 1.80 -15.60 -11.78
N CYS A 43 0.68 -15.82 -12.48
CA CYS A 43 -0.54 -16.39 -11.94
C CYS A 43 -0.97 -17.63 -12.72
N GLU A 44 -1.55 -18.60 -12.02
CA GLU A 44 -2.23 -19.74 -12.63
C GLU A 44 -3.69 -19.38 -12.99
N PRO A 45 -4.37 -20.21 -13.80
CA PRO A 45 -5.81 -20.12 -13.95
C PRO A 45 -6.54 -20.07 -12.61
N ASN A 46 -7.70 -19.41 -12.58
CA ASN A 46 -8.52 -19.37 -11.38
C ASN A 46 -8.93 -20.79 -10.96
N ILE A 47 -8.79 -21.09 -9.66
CA ILE A 47 -9.18 -22.40 -9.10
C ILE A 47 -10.70 -22.51 -9.05
N TYR A 48 -11.36 -21.43 -8.66
CA TYR A 48 -12.81 -21.37 -8.60
C TYR A 48 -13.30 -19.94 -8.80
N GLU A 49 -14.57 -19.88 -9.22
CA GLU A 49 -15.39 -18.69 -9.23
C GLU A 49 -16.76 -19.05 -8.66
N THR A 50 -17.21 -18.39 -7.60
CA THR A 50 -18.46 -18.77 -6.92
C THR A 50 -19.14 -17.58 -6.29
N GLN A 51 -20.46 -17.48 -6.47
CA GLN A 51 -21.29 -16.50 -5.78
C GLN A 51 -21.22 -16.71 -4.26
N GLY A 52 -20.78 -15.68 -3.55
CA GLY A 52 -20.77 -15.62 -2.09
C GLY A 52 -21.61 -14.45 -1.55
N PRO A 53 -21.63 -14.25 -0.22
CA PRO A 53 -22.42 -13.19 0.41
C PRO A 53 -21.92 -11.77 0.11
N ARG A 54 -20.71 -11.62 -0.45
CA ARG A 54 -20.08 -10.32 -0.76
C ARG A 54 -19.88 -10.08 -2.26
N GLY A 55 -20.47 -10.90 -3.12
CA GLY A 55 -20.23 -10.91 -4.56
C GLY A 55 -19.65 -12.23 -5.04
N ILE A 56 -19.22 -12.28 -6.29
CA ILE A 56 -18.59 -13.46 -6.90
C ILE A 56 -17.14 -13.51 -6.45
N ARG A 57 -16.75 -14.56 -5.72
CA ARG A 57 -15.36 -14.78 -5.27
C ARG A 57 -14.60 -15.52 -6.35
N THR A 58 -13.41 -15.03 -6.70
CA THR A 58 -12.47 -15.70 -7.59
C THR A 58 -11.16 -15.95 -6.84
N ALA A 59 -10.62 -17.16 -6.90
CA ALA A 59 -9.32 -17.50 -6.30
C ALA A 59 -8.27 -17.76 -7.39
N ILE A 60 -7.20 -16.97 -7.39
CA ILE A 60 -6.15 -16.98 -8.42
C ILE A 60 -4.80 -17.23 -7.72
N PRO A 61 -4.14 -18.38 -7.95
CA PRO A 61 -2.82 -18.64 -7.37
C PRO A 61 -1.76 -17.70 -7.92
N ILE A 62 -0.90 -17.17 -7.05
CA ILE A 62 0.30 -16.42 -7.42
C ILE A 62 1.49 -17.37 -7.25
N VAL A 63 2.12 -17.74 -8.36
CA VAL A 63 3.11 -18.83 -8.41
C VAL A 63 4.53 -18.37 -8.68
N GLY A 64 4.74 -17.08 -8.90
CA GLY A 64 6.08 -16.54 -9.08
C GLY A 64 6.07 -15.15 -9.68
N GLY A 65 7.20 -14.81 -10.30
CA GLY A 65 7.42 -13.52 -10.91
C GLY A 65 8.68 -12.84 -10.40
N ASN A 66 8.85 -11.59 -10.81
CA ASN A 66 10.01 -10.76 -10.47
C ASN A 66 9.59 -9.32 -10.17
N PHE A 67 10.44 -8.59 -9.47
CA PHE A 67 10.27 -7.15 -9.28
C PHE A 67 11.62 -6.44 -9.39
N THR A 68 11.60 -5.22 -9.92
CA THR A 68 12.79 -4.41 -10.15
C THR A 68 12.49 -2.95 -9.87
N GLY A 69 13.41 -2.28 -9.18
CA GLY A 69 13.27 -0.90 -8.75
C GLY A 69 14.57 -0.36 -8.17
N PRO A 70 14.65 0.97 -7.91
CA PRO A 70 15.90 1.61 -7.51
C PRO A 70 16.49 1.06 -6.20
N ARG A 71 15.64 0.54 -5.31
CA ARG A 71 16.00 0.06 -3.98
C ARG A 71 15.51 -1.36 -3.68
N LEU A 72 14.75 -1.95 -4.60
CA LEU A 72 14.04 -3.22 -4.43
C LEU A 72 14.17 -4.03 -5.71
N ASN A 73 14.90 -5.15 -5.62
CA ASN A 73 15.08 -6.08 -6.72
C ASN A 73 14.99 -7.50 -6.16
N GLY A 74 14.35 -8.40 -6.89
CA GLY A 74 14.18 -9.77 -6.47
C GLY A 74 13.09 -10.53 -7.20
N LYS A 75 12.60 -11.57 -6.53
CA LYS A 75 11.60 -12.50 -7.04
C LYS A 75 10.37 -12.57 -6.15
N ILE A 76 9.25 -12.92 -6.78
CA ILE A 76 8.03 -13.30 -6.09
C ILE A 76 8.11 -14.81 -5.84
N LEU A 77 7.88 -15.23 -4.60
CA LEU A 77 7.88 -16.66 -4.28
C LEU A 77 6.58 -17.31 -4.74
N ASN A 78 6.63 -18.62 -5.00
CA ASN A 78 5.44 -19.45 -5.17
C ASN A 78 4.72 -19.65 -3.82
N LEU A 79 4.16 -18.55 -3.32
CA LEU A 79 3.49 -18.46 -2.02
C LEU A 79 2.54 -17.26 -2.03
N GLY A 80 1.26 -17.53 -2.27
CA GLY A 80 0.21 -16.53 -2.22
C GLY A 80 -0.92 -16.78 -3.21
N ALA A 81 -1.93 -15.91 -3.12
CA ALA A 81 -3.05 -15.89 -4.07
C ALA A 81 -3.76 -14.54 -4.01
N ASP A 82 -4.59 -14.30 -5.03
CA ASP A 82 -5.66 -13.31 -5.03
C ASP A 82 -7.00 -13.99 -4.72
N TRP A 83 -7.72 -13.49 -3.74
CA TRP A 83 -9.12 -13.83 -3.47
C TRP A 83 -10.02 -12.68 -3.90
N GLY A 84 -9.93 -12.25 -5.14
CA GLY A 84 -10.69 -11.12 -5.63
C GLY A 84 -12.21 -11.33 -5.58
N THR A 85 -12.96 -10.23 -5.55
CA THR A 85 -14.42 -10.25 -5.52
C THR A 85 -15.00 -9.35 -6.58
N THR A 86 -15.93 -9.86 -7.37
CA THR A 86 -16.72 -9.08 -8.33
C THR A 86 -18.06 -8.71 -7.69
N ASP A 87 -18.36 -7.42 -7.63
CA ASP A 87 -19.69 -6.94 -7.27
C ASP A 87 -20.69 -7.28 -8.38
N VAL A 88 -21.75 -8.00 -8.02
CA VAL A 88 -22.78 -8.47 -8.96
C VAL A 88 -23.66 -7.35 -9.52
N GLN A 89 -23.73 -6.20 -8.84
CA GLN A 89 -24.54 -5.07 -9.29
C GLN A 89 -23.80 -4.20 -10.31
N THR A 90 -22.49 -4.03 -10.12
CA THR A 90 -21.67 -3.12 -10.91
C THR A 90 -20.71 -3.82 -11.88
N GLY A 91 -20.43 -5.10 -11.67
CA GLY A 91 -19.41 -5.85 -12.41
C GLY A 91 -17.97 -5.47 -12.03
N ILE A 92 -17.77 -4.62 -11.02
CA ILE A 92 -16.43 -4.18 -10.61
C ILE A 92 -15.75 -5.31 -9.84
N PHE A 93 -14.62 -5.78 -10.38
CA PHE A 93 -13.73 -6.70 -9.70
C PHE A 93 -12.80 -5.94 -8.76
N SER A 94 -12.63 -6.42 -7.53
CA SER A 94 -11.63 -5.91 -6.59
C SER A 94 -10.70 -7.02 -6.15
N ALA A 95 -9.39 -6.82 -6.34
CA ALA A 95 -8.36 -7.74 -5.87
C ALA A 95 -8.26 -7.72 -4.33
N ASP A 96 -7.89 -8.86 -3.74
CA ASP A 96 -7.54 -9.04 -2.32
C ASP A 96 -6.47 -10.12 -2.22
N THR A 97 -5.21 -9.69 -2.30
CA THR A 97 -4.06 -10.59 -2.43
C THR A 97 -3.23 -10.64 -1.17
N ARG A 98 -2.60 -11.78 -0.91
CA ARG A 98 -1.51 -11.93 0.06
C ARG A 98 -0.44 -12.81 -0.59
N TYR A 99 0.79 -12.31 -0.68
CA TYR A 99 1.90 -13.06 -1.28
C TYR A 99 3.26 -12.61 -0.72
N GLN A 100 4.34 -13.19 -1.24
CA GLN A 100 5.67 -13.08 -0.65
C GLN A 100 6.72 -12.61 -1.67
N LEU A 101 7.37 -11.49 -1.39
CA LEU A 101 8.58 -11.06 -2.08
C LEU A 101 9.82 -11.61 -1.37
N GLN A 102 10.86 -11.92 -2.14
CA GLN A 102 12.20 -12.16 -1.66
C GLN A 102 13.19 -11.32 -2.47
N THR A 103 13.91 -10.44 -1.81
CA THR A 103 14.94 -9.61 -2.45
C THR A 103 16.16 -10.43 -2.83
N ASP A 104 16.96 -9.93 -3.77
CA ASP A 104 18.20 -10.59 -4.22
C ASP A 104 19.23 -10.78 -3.10
N ASP A 105 19.18 -9.93 -2.06
CA ASP A 105 20.01 -10.04 -0.86
C ASP A 105 19.36 -10.83 0.29
N GLY A 106 18.22 -11.47 0.02
CA GLY A 106 17.63 -12.50 0.90
C GLY A 106 16.59 -12.02 1.91
N ALA A 107 16.18 -10.75 1.88
CA ALA A 107 15.11 -10.26 2.74
C ALA A 107 13.75 -10.78 2.27
N ASN A 108 12.97 -11.34 3.20
CA ASN A 108 11.59 -11.73 2.97
C ASN A 108 10.66 -10.57 3.33
N ILE A 109 9.78 -10.18 2.40
CA ILE A 109 8.80 -9.11 2.57
C ILE A 109 7.41 -9.67 2.25
N PHE A 110 6.55 -9.79 3.27
CA PHE A 110 5.14 -10.08 3.07
C PHE A 110 4.48 -8.86 2.42
N ILE A 111 3.54 -9.12 1.51
CA ILE A 111 2.76 -8.07 0.87
C ILE A 111 1.29 -8.45 0.81
N GLN A 112 0.44 -7.48 1.15
CA GLN A 112 -0.99 -7.52 0.89
C GLN A 112 -1.35 -6.42 -0.10
N THR A 113 -2.07 -6.76 -1.17
CA THR A 113 -2.60 -5.75 -2.11
C THR A 113 -4.11 -5.85 -2.24
N SER A 114 -4.76 -4.71 -2.42
CA SER A 114 -6.22 -4.68 -2.62
C SER A 114 -6.64 -3.47 -3.43
N GLY A 115 -7.62 -3.65 -4.31
CA GLY A 115 -8.22 -2.51 -4.99
C GLY A 115 -9.10 -2.85 -6.20
N PRO A 116 -9.98 -1.92 -6.61
CA PRO A 116 -10.96 -2.15 -7.66
C PRO A 116 -10.40 -1.94 -9.07
N SER A 117 -11.01 -2.62 -10.03
CA SER A 117 -10.83 -2.36 -11.45
C SER A 117 -11.35 -0.96 -11.81
N GLN A 118 -10.74 -0.39 -12.84
CA GLN A 118 -10.98 0.97 -13.31
C GLN A 118 -11.52 0.94 -14.74
N PRO A 119 -12.15 2.03 -15.23
CA PRO A 119 -12.74 2.07 -16.56
C PRO A 119 -11.78 1.77 -17.72
N ASN A 120 -10.47 1.97 -17.51
CA ASN A 120 -9.43 1.67 -18.50
C ASN A 120 -8.96 0.20 -18.48
N GLY A 121 -9.55 -0.66 -17.65
CA GLY A 121 -9.19 -2.07 -17.52
C GLY A 121 -8.07 -2.36 -16.51
N ASN A 122 -7.39 -1.33 -15.99
CA ASN A 122 -6.38 -1.51 -14.94
C ASN A 122 -7.04 -1.67 -13.56
N LEU A 123 -6.28 -2.12 -12.57
CA LEU A 123 -6.65 -2.01 -11.16
C LEU A 123 -5.80 -0.95 -10.47
N HIS A 124 -6.42 -0.16 -9.59
CA HIS A 124 -5.70 0.73 -8.69
C HIS A 124 -5.62 0.07 -7.31
N LEU A 125 -4.41 -0.26 -6.89
CA LEU A 125 -4.13 -1.05 -5.70
C LEU A 125 -3.61 -0.18 -4.56
N ARG A 126 -4.02 -0.51 -3.34
CA ARG A 126 -3.28 -0.22 -2.11
C ARG A 126 -2.34 -1.38 -1.82
N LEU A 127 -1.13 -1.09 -1.36
CA LEU A 127 -0.14 -2.09 -0.96
C LEU A 127 0.25 -1.88 0.51
N ILE A 128 0.38 -2.97 1.25
CA ILE A 128 0.93 -3.02 2.60
C ILE A 128 2.11 -3.98 2.58
N PHE A 129 3.21 -3.62 3.21
CA PHE A 129 4.39 -4.45 3.34
C PHE A 129 4.65 -4.79 4.80
N GLU A 130 5.15 -6.00 5.05
CA GLU A 130 5.68 -6.39 6.35
C GLU A 130 7.03 -7.11 6.21
N THR A 131 8.04 -6.64 6.93
CA THR A 131 9.36 -7.29 6.97
C THR A 131 10.09 -7.03 8.29
N GLY A 132 10.82 -8.04 8.76
CA GLY A 132 11.75 -7.93 9.88
C GLY A 132 13.17 -7.55 9.47
N ASP A 133 13.45 -7.43 8.16
CA ASP A 133 14.79 -7.11 7.68
C ASP A 133 15.15 -5.65 7.97
N LYS A 134 16.30 -5.42 8.61
CA LYS A 134 16.72 -4.08 9.03
C LYS A 134 16.90 -3.11 7.86
N LYS A 135 17.38 -3.59 6.71
CA LYS A 135 17.62 -2.76 5.51
C LYS A 135 16.30 -2.29 4.90
N TYR A 136 15.27 -3.13 5.00
CA TYR A 136 13.96 -2.91 4.37
C TYR A 136 12.87 -2.49 5.36
N TYR A 137 13.20 -2.32 6.64
CA TYR A 137 12.22 -2.05 7.70
C TYR A 137 11.39 -0.77 7.51
N TRP A 138 11.89 0.16 6.70
CA TRP A 138 11.17 1.39 6.33
C TRP A 138 9.88 1.10 5.56
N LEU A 139 9.81 -0.03 4.82
CA LEU A 139 8.60 -0.46 4.12
C LEU A 139 7.40 -0.67 5.04
N ASN A 140 7.63 -1.00 6.31
CA ASN A 140 6.56 -1.17 7.29
C ASN A 140 5.81 0.15 7.57
N ASN A 141 6.35 1.30 7.16
CA ASN A 141 5.88 2.64 7.54
C ASN A 141 5.58 3.55 6.34
N ILE A 142 5.44 3.00 5.13
CA ILE A 142 5.09 3.78 3.93
C ILE A 142 3.62 3.60 3.57
N ILE A 143 3.07 4.53 2.79
CA ILE A 143 1.79 4.39 2.12
C ILE A 143 2.05 4.15 0.63
N ALA A 144 1.74 2.94 0.17
CA ALA A 144 2.01 2.53 -1.20
C ALA A 144 0.72 2.29 -2.00
N LEU A 145 0.81 2.64 -3.27
CA LEU A 145 -0.20 2.45 -4.29
C LEU A 145 0.40 1.85 -5.55
N GLY A 146 -0.41 1.14 -6.32
CA GLY A 146 0.04 0.51 -7.55
C GLY A 146 -0.99 0.54 -8.65
N ILE A 147 -0.53 0.53 -9.88
CA ILE A 147 -1.35 0.34 -11.08
C ILE A 147 -1.04 -1.05 -11.62
N LEU A 148 -2.05 -1.91 -11.60
CA LEU A 148 -1.97 -3.25 -12.16
C LEU A 148 -2.58 -3.27 -13.56
N SER A 149 -1.84 -3.83 -14.50
CA SER A 149 -2.27 -4.07 -15.87
C SER A 149 -1.92 -5.50 -16.31
N PHE A 150 -2.57 -5.96 -17.37
CA PHE A 150 -2.25 -7.25 -17.98
C PHE A 150 -0.93 -7.16 -18.76
N ALA A 151 -0.03 -8.14 -18.58
CA ALA A 151 1.23 -8.20 -19.33
C ALA A 151 1.17 -9.24 -20.44
N GLU A 152 0.84 -10.49 -20.11
CA GLU A 152 0.89 -11.61 -21.07
C GLU A 152 -0.07 -12.73 -20.69
N ALA A 153 -0.69 -13.37 -21.69
CA ALA A 153 -1.44 -14.63 -21.54
C ALA A 153 -0.58 -15.79 -22.08
N LYS A 154 -0.61 -16.93 -21.39
CA LYS A 154 0.13 -18.14 -21.79
C LYS A 154 -0.84 -19.21 -22.30
N ALA A 155 -0.33 -20.14 -23.11
CA ALA A 155 -1.16 -21.13 -23.81
C ALA A 155 -1.87 -22.12 -22.88
N ASP A 156 -1.33 -22.35 -21.67
CA ASP A 156 -1.90 -23.19 -20.63
C ASP A 156 -2.96 -22.48 -19.77
N GLY A 157 -3.27 -21.22 -20.09
CA GLY A 157 -4.22 -20.39 -19.34
C GLY A 157 -3.60 -19.64 -18.16
N SER A 158 -2.34 -19.91 -17.82
CA SER A 158 -1.59 -19.06 -16.88
C SER A 158 -1.32 -17.69 -17.52
N PHE A 159 -1.03 -16.70 -16.70
CA PHE A 159 -0.87 -15.32 -17.17
C PHE A 159 0.07 -14.52 -16.28
N THR A 160 0.58 -13.42 -16.82
CA THR A 160 1.46 -12.50 -16.11
C THR A 160 0.80 -11.13 -16.00
N LEU A 161 0.80 -10.58 -14.80
CA LEU A 161 0.32 -9.23 -14.51
C LEU A 161 1.52 -8.30 -14.31
N ARG A 162 1.40 -7.04 -14.75
CA ARG A 162 2.37 -5.99 -14.43
C ARG A 162 1.80 -5.11 -13.33
N ILE A 163 2.60 -4.77 -12.33
CA ILE A 163 2.25 -3.81 -11.28
C ILE A 163 3.34 -2.75 -11.17
N ASP A 164 3.04 -1.52 -11.58
CA ASP A 164 3.90 -0.38 -11.30
C ASP A 164 3.51 0.21 -9.94
N THR A 165 4.49 0.38 -9.04
CA THR A 165 4.24 0.73 -7.64
C THR A 165 4.94 2.03 -7.25
N TRP A 166 4.25 2.84 -6.46
CA TRP A 166 4.74 4.08 -5.88
C TRP A 166 4.42 4.15 -4.39
N ASN A 167 5.18 4.97 -3.68
CA ASN A 167 4.85 5.43 -2.33
C ASN A 167 4.83 6.96 -2.28
N MET A 168 4.34 7.54 -1.19
CA MET A 168 4.37 9.00 -1.04
C MET A 168 5.82 9.47 -0.98
N ALA A 169 6.16 10.53 -1.72
CA ALA A 169 7.54 11.01 -1.81
C ALA A 169 8.09 11.51 -0.47
N SER A 170 7.20 11.88 0.47
CA SER A 170 7.53 12.30 1.82
C SER A 170 7.66 11.15 2.82
N ASP A 171 7.39 9.90 2.42
CA ASP A 171 7.46 8.76 3.32
C ASP A 171 8.89 8.44 3.75
N TYR A 172 9.01 7.62 4.78
CA TYR A 172 10.28 7.13 5.27
C TYR A 172 11.11 6.47 4.16
N SER A 173 12.37 6.87 4.07
CA SER A 173 13.37 6.22 3.21
C SER A 173 14.29 5.30 4.02
N SER A 174 14.24 5.34 5.35
CA SER A 174 15.01 4.49 6.26
C SER A 174 14.31 4.42 7.62
N THR A 175 14.70 3.48 8.47
CA THR A 175 14.20 3.37 9.86
C THR A 175 15.35 3.43 10.83
N THR A 176 15.18 4.22 11.90
CA THR A 176 16.09 4.23 13.05
C THR A 176 15.44 3.45 14.19
N PHE A 177 16.11 2.42 14.69
CA PHE A 177 15.63 1.63 15.82
C PHE A 177 16.00 2.33 17.12
N THR A 178 15.07 2.35 18.10
CA THR A 178 15.27 3.08 19.36
C THR A 178 16.22 2.40 20.33
N ASN A 179 16.43 1.07 20.26
CA ASN A 179 17.10 0.29 21.31
C ASN A 179 18.14 -0.76 20.83
N ASP A 180 18.75 -0.62 19.65
CA ASP A 180 19.73 -1.61 19.10
C ASP A 180 19.27 -3.08 19.13
N THR A 181 17.97 -3.34 19.28
CA THR A 181 17.44 -4.67 19.56
C THR A 181 17.74 -5.60 18.39
N THR A 182 18.79 -6.39 18.54
CA THR A 182 19.05 -7.54 17.69
C THR A 182 17.98 -8.58 18.00
N TYR A 183 17.16 -8.90 17.00
CA TYR A 183 16.25 -10.04 17.04
C TYR A 183 16.98 -11.24 17.66
N ARG A 184 16.38 -11.84 18.71
CA ARG A 184 16.90 -13.11 19.24
C ARG A 184 16.87 -14.13 18.11
N LYS A 185 18.02 -14.68 17.72
CA LYS A 185 18.09 -15.91 16.90
C LYS A 185 17.21 -16.96 17.58
N ARG A 186 16.19 -17.48 16.90
CA ARG A 186 15.34 -18.54 17.44
C ARG A 186 15.53 -19.83 16.63
N TRP A 187 15.96 -20.86 17.38
CA TRP A 187 15.98 -22.29 17.12
C TRP A 187 16.93 -22.81 16.02
N THR A 188 18.11 -23.24 16.46
CA THR A 188 18.85 -24.37 15.87
C THR A 188 18.19 -25.69 16.25
#